data_AF-A0A317E1R4-F1
#
_entry.id   AF-A0A317E1R4-F1
#
_cell.length_a   1.000
_cell.length_b   1.000
_cell.length_c   1.000
_cell.angle_alpha   90.00
_cell.angle_beta   90.00
_cell.angle_gamma   90.00
#
_symmetry.space_group_name_H-M   'P 1'
#
loop_
_entity.id
_entity.type
_entity.pdbx_description
1 polymer ?
#
loop_
_entity_poly.entity_id
_entity_poly.type
_entity_poly.pdbx_seq_one_letter_code
_entity_poly.pdbx_strand_id
1 'polypeptide(L)'
;MATDWERVGAEGVRHLATDLRALADFLPTFRQADFKAGGWADYNQTKPGPVTLPPYRYAPVVGVFYEAASGHGWVKAFDWFAWAASEEAKSLWEDETAIRSATPEQLANLLTVCFEADRFSEGFLSEAFESGRILRILERAAVLAGEMSAP
;
A
#
# COMPACT_ATOMS: atom_id res chain seq x y z
N MET A 1 26.30 -3.04 11.87
CA MET A 1 25.72 -3.57 10.62
C MET A 1 25.11 -2.38 9.91
N ALA A 2 25.76 -1.92 8.84
CA ALA A 2 25.26 -0.83 8.02
C ALA A 2 23.98 -1.28 7.33
N THR A 3 22.89 -0.53 7.45
CA THR A 3 21.68 -0.79 6.67
C THR A 3 21.98 -0.49 5.20
N ASP A 4 21.44 -1.27 4.26
CA ASP A 4 21.86 -1.26 2.85
C ASP A 4 21.73 0.11 2.15
N TRP A 5 21.02 1.07 2.75
CA TRP A 5 20.92 2.44 2.26
C TRP A 5 22.13 3.33 2.59
N GLU A 6 23.00 2.96 3.54
CA GLU A 6 24.24 3.71 3.84
C GLU A 6 25.30 3.59 2.71
N ARG A 7 25.12 2.65 1.76
CA ARG A 7 25.94 2.53 0.54
C ARG A 7 25.38 3.32 -0.64
N VAL A 8 24.20 3.91 -0.48
CA VAL A 8 23.51 4.62 -1.56
C VAL A 8 24.07 6.03 -1.63
N GLY A 9 24.81 6.32 -2.70
CA GLY A 9 25.31 7.67 -2.96
C GLY A 9 24.16 8.70 -3.08
N ALA A 10 24.49 9.99 -3.07
CA ALA A 10 23.51 11.09 -3.10
C ALA A 10 22.46 10.98 -4.22
N GLU A 11 22.80 10.33 -5.33
CA GLU A 11 21.86 10.04 -6.42
C GLU A 11 20.77 9.04 -6.03
N GLY A 12 21.13 7.91 -5.41
CA GLY A 12 20.12 6.94 -5.00
C GLY A 12 19.28 7.42 -3.80
N VAL A 13 19.81 8.30 -2.95
CA VAL A 13 19.01 8.99 -1.91
C VAL A 13 17.96 9.88 -2.56
N ARG A 14 18.31 10.62 -3.63
CA ARG A 14 17.34 11.43 -4.40
C ARG A 14 16.30 10.56 -5.10
N HIS A 15 16.68 9.41 -5.66
CA HIS A 15 15.73 8.47 -6.26
C HIS A 15 14.74 7.94 -5.22
N LEU A 16 15.23 7.42 -4.10
CA LEU A 16 14.37 6.91 -3.04
C LEU A 16 13.43 7.99 -2.46
N ALA A 17 13.91 9.23 -2.28
CA ALA A 17 13.05 10.34 -1.86
C ALA A 17 11.95 10.65 -2.88
N THR A 18 12.24 10.52 -4.17
CA THR A 18 11.26 10.67 -5.26
C THR A 18 10.23 9.55 -5.23
N ASP A 19 10.68 8.31 -5.08
CA ASP A 19 9.81 7.14 -5.03
C ASP A 19 8.87 7.17 -3.81
N LEU A 20 9.38 7.61 -2.65
CA LEU A 20 8.58 7.77 -1.43
C LEU A 20 7.53 8.88 -1.59
N ARG A 21 7.89 9.97 -2.28
CA ARG A 21 6.97 11.06 -2.59
C ARG A 21 5.85 10.61 -3.52
N ALA A 22 6.15 9.76 -4.51
CA ALA A 22 5.14 9.20 -5.40
C ALA A 22 4.05 8.43 -4.65
N LEU A 23 4.38 7.76 -3.52
CA LEU A 23 3.38 7.19 -2.62
C LEU A 23 2.66 8.28 -1.81
N ALA A 24 3.42 9.19 -1.19
CA ALA A 24 2.88 10.24 -0.32
C ALA A 24 1.88 11.18 -1.01
N ASP A 25 2.00 11.38 -2.32
CA ASP A 25 1.13 12.24 -3.12
C ASP A 25 -0.35 11.76 -3.15
N PHE A 26 -0.62 10.49 -2.81
CA PHE A 26 -1.99 9.97 -2.67
C PHE A 26 -2.63 10.28 -1.30
N LEU A 27 -1.82 10.64 -0.31
CA LEU A 27 -2.27 10.86 1.06
C LEU A 27 -3.37 11.92 1.19
N PRO A 28 -3.33 13.09 0.49
CA PRO A 28 -4.40 14.08 0.58
C PRO A 28 -5.76 13.54 0.14
N THR A 29 -5.80 12.73 -0.92
CA THR A 29 -7.03 12.11 -1.46
C THR A 29 -7.53 11.02 -0.52
N PHE A 30 -6.66 10.10 -0.12
CA PHE A 30 -7.10 8.93 0.66
C PHE A 30 -7.49 9.28 2.11
N ARG A 31 -7.00 10.40 2.64
CA ARG A 31 -7.34 10.89 3.98
C ARG A 31 -8.72 11.59 4.03
N GLN A 32 -9.34 11.90 2.89
CA GLN A 32 -10.65 12.55 2.88
C GLN A 32 -11.68 11.65 3.58
N ALA A 33 -12.49 12.23 4.48
CA ALA A 33 -13.44 11.46 5.30
C ALA A 33 -14.53 10.76 4.47
N ASP A 34 -14.83 11.29 3.29
CA ASP A 34 -15.76 10.75 2.31
C ASP A 34 -15.10 9.85 1.26
N PHE A 35 -13.78 9.65 1.32
CA PHE A 35 -13.08 8.76 0.41
C PHE A 35 -13.60 7.32 0.55
N LYS A 36 -13.84 6.68 -0.60
CA LYS A 36 -14.18 5.27 -0.72
C LYS A 36 -13.24 4.62 -1.72
N ALA A 37 -12.50 3.60 -1.27
CA ALA A 37 -11.58 2.86 -2.12
C ALA A 37 -12.29 2.08 -3.23
N GLY A 38 -13.58 1.80 -3.05
CA GLY A 38 -14.41 1.12 -4.03
C GLY A 38 -15.80 0.86 -3.47
N GLY A 39 -16.54 0.01 -4.17
CA GLY A 39 -17.85 -0.45 -3.73
C GLY A 39 -18.31 -1.68 -4.49
N TRP A 40 -19.28 -2.36 -3.91
CA TRP A 40 -20.01 -3.44 -4.57
C TRP A 40 -20.85 -2.84 -5.69
N ALA A 41 -20.76 -3.42 -6.90
CA ALA A 41 -21.63 -2.98 -7.98
C ALA A 41 -23.10 -3.28 -7.64
N ASP A 42 -24.01 -2.42 -8.11
CA ASP A 42 -25.44 -2.56 -7.80
C ASP A 42 -25.98 -3.93 -8.22
N TYR A 43 -26.70 -4.56 -7.30
CA TYR A 43 -27.38 -5.82 -7.56
C TYR A 43 -28.71 -5.55 -8.27
N ASN A 44 -28.77 -5.75 -9.59
CA ASN A 44 -30.02 -5.69 -10.33
C ASN A 44 -30.57 -7.09 -10.65
N GLN A 45 -31.36 -7.65 -9.74
CA GLN A 45 -32.00 -8.96 -9.89
C GLN A 45 -33.23 -8.84 -10.81
N THR A 46 -33.01 -8.71 -12.13
CA THR A 46 -34.10 -8.63 -13.12
C THR A 46 -34.40 -9.95 -13.81
N LYS A 47 -33.65 -11.03 -13.55
CA LYS A 47 -33.85 -12.33 -14.19
C LYS A 47 -33.89 -13.49 -13.18
N PRO A 48 -34.82 -14.45 -13.33
CA PRO A 48 -34.77 -15.71 -12.58
C PRO A 48 -33.52 -16.50 -13.00
N GLY A 49 -32.67 -16.87 -12.04
CA GLY A 49 -31.43 -17.61 -12.26
C GLY A 49 -30.55 -17.65 -11.00
N PRO A 50 -29.41 -18.38 -11.03
CA PRO A 50 -28.47 -18.39 -9.93
C PRO A 50 -28.02 -16.96 -9.61
N VAL A 51 -28.00 -16.61 -8.33
CA VAL A 51 -27.52 -15.31 -7.86
C VAL A 51 -26.00 -15.27 -7.99
N THR A 52 -25.50 -14.48 -8.94
CA THR A 52 -24.09 -14.08 -8.96
C THR A 52 -23.95 -12.83 -8.11
N LEU A 53 -23.08 -12.87 -7.10
CA LEU A 53 -22.72 -11.67 -6.36
C LEU A 53 -22.02 -10.70 -7.32
N PRO A 54 -22.41 -9.41 -7.33
CA PRO A 54 -21.74 -8.41 -8.16
C PRO A 54 -20.29 -8.26 -7.69
N PRO A 55 -19.33 -8.05 -8.60
CA PRO A 55 -17.93 -7.91 -8.22
C PRO A 55 -17.71 -6.61 -7.45
N TYR A 56 -16.74 -6.63 -6.53
CA TYR A 56 -16.21 -5.40 -5.96
C TYR A 56 -15.48 -4.60 -7.04
N ARG A 57 -15.69 -3.27 -7.08
CA ARG A 57 -15.00 -2.38 -8.00
C ARG A 57 -14.26 -1.29 -7.24
N TYR A 58 -12.94 -1.27 -7.40
CA TYR A 58 -12.11 -0.18 -6.88
C TYR A 58 -12.37 1.12 -7.64
N ALA A 59 -12.31 2.23 -6.92
CA ALA A 59 -12.33 3.57 -7.49
C ALA A 59 -11.13 3.77 -8.42
N PRO A 60 -11.25 4.53 -9.53
CA PRO A 60 -10.16 4.70 -10.49
C PRO A 60 -8.83 5.13 -9.88
N VAL A 61 -8.87 5.96 -8.83
CA VAL A 61 -7.68 6.44 -8.13
C VAL A 61 -6.89 5.32 -7.41
N VAL A 62 -7.54 4.23 -7.00
CA VAL A 62 -6.83 3.07 -6.43
C VAL A 62 -6.03 2.34 -7.51
N GLY A 63 -6.54 2.29 -8.75
CA GLY A 63 -5.78 1.78 -9.90
C GLY A 63 -4.57 2.67 -10.21
N VAL A 64 -4.74 4.00 -10.21
CA VAL A 64 -3.61 4.94 -10.39
C VAL A 64 -2.56 4.78 -9.28
N PHE A 65 -3.01 4.53 -8.05
CA PHE A 65 -2.12 4.22 -6.93
C PHE A 65 -1.33 2.94 -7.13
N TYR A 66 -1.97 1.86 -7.58
CA TYR A 66 -1.27 0.61 -7.92
C TYR A 66 -0.22 0.81 -9.00
N GLU A 67 -0.56 1.50 -10.09
CA GLU A 67 0.39 1.78 -11.18
C GLU A 67 1.59 2.61 -10.70
N ALA A 68 1.36 3.61 -9.85
CA ALA A 68 2.43 4.40 -9.24
C ALA A 68 3.31 3.53 -8.32
N ALA A 69 2.70 2.71 -7.46
CA ALA A 69 3.45 1.81 -6.59
C ALA A 69 4.31 0.82 -7.39
N SER A 70 3.74 0.22 -8.44
CA SER A 70 4.45 -0.71 -9.33
C SER A 70 5.58 -0.01 -10.10
N GLY A 71 5.31 1.15 -10.71
CA GLY A 71 6.28 1.91 -11.50
C GLY A 71 7.47 2.46 -10.70
N HIS A 72 7.28 2.68 -9.40
CA HIS A 72 8.33 3.14 -8.48
C HIS A 72 8.96 2.01 -7.65
N GLY A 73 8.73 0.74 -8.01
CA GLY A 73 9.40 -0.41 -7.39
C GLY A 73 8.91 -0.77 -5.99
N TRP A 74 7.73 -0.30 -5.58
CA TRP A 74 7.10 -0.62 -4.30
C TRP A 74 6.41 -1.99 -4.29
N VAL A 75 6.20 -2.58 -5.47
CA VAL A 75 5.74 -3.97 -5.62
C VAL A 75 6.96 -4.82 -5.98
N LYS A 76 7.33 -5.73 -5.06
CA LYS A 76 8.58 -6.51 -5.16
C LYS A 76 8.31 -7.97 -5.47
N ALA A 77 9.23 -8.58 -6.21
CA ALA A 77 9.27 -10.02 -6.39
C ALA A 77 10.05 -10.67 -5.24
N PHE A 78 9.34 -11.29 -4.29
CA PHE A 78 9.89 -12.09 -3.20
C PHE A 78 8.85 -13.09 -2.69
N ASP A 79 9.22 -13.96 -1.74
CA ASP A 79 8.28 -14.86 -1.06
C ASP A 79 7.42 -14.09 -0.04
N TRP A 80 6.51 -13.27 -0.55
CA TRP A 80 5.62 -12.44 0.24
C TRP A 80 4.68 -13.27 1.10
N PHE A 81 4.33 -14.48 0.67
CA PHE A 81 3.44 -15.37 1.43
C PHE A 81 4.13 -15.84 2.71
N ALA A 82 5.37 -16.32 2.61
CA ALA A 82 6.15 -16.70 3.79
C ALA A 82 6.44 -15.49 4.69
N TRP A 83 6.76 -14.33 4.11
CA TRP A 83 7.02 -13.12 4.89
C TRP A 83 5.77 -12.60 5.62
N ALA A 84 4.59 -12.62 4.99
CA ALA A 84 3.33 -12.21 5.62
C ALA A 84 2.96 -13.05 6.86
N ALA A 85 3.45 -14.29 6.94
CA ALA A 85 3.27 -15.16 8.10
C ALA A 85 4.28 -14.88 9.25
N SER A 86 5.29 -14.04 9.03
CA SER A 86 6.32 -13.71 10.01
C SER A 86 5.82 -12.77 11.11
N GLU A 87 6.49 -12.77 12.26
CA GLU A 87 6.19 -11.85 13.36
C GLU A 87 6.49 -10.38 13.00
N GLU A 88 7.47 -10.14 12.12
CA GLU A 88 7.76 -8.80 11.61
C GLU A 88 6.55 -8.24 10.84
N ALA A 89 6.03 -9.01 9.87
CA ALA A 89 4.89 -8.58 9.07
C ALA A 89 3.64 -8.35 9.93
N LYS A 90 3.36 -9.25 10.89
CA LYS A 90 2.24 -9.09 11.83
C LYS A 90 2.39 -7.84 12.68
N SER A 91 3.58 -7.61 13.25
CA SER A 91 3.84 -6.42 14.05
C SER A 91 3.66 -5.14 13.23
N LEU A 92 4.20 -5.08 12.01
CA LEU A 92 4.01 -3.93 11.12
C LEU A 92 2.55 -3.73 10.70
N TRP A 93 1.75 -4.80 10.62
CA TRP A 93 0.36 -4.76 10.18
C TRP A 93 -0.63 -4.37 11.31
N GLU A 94 -0.30 -4.70 12.56
CA GLU A 94 -1.17 -4.55 13.73
C GLU A 94 -0.74 -3.45 14.69
N ASP A 95 0.56 -3.16 14.82
CA ASP A 95 1.10 -2.17 15.75
C ASP A 95 1.38 -0.83 15.05
N GLU A 96 0.63 0.19 15.43
CA GLU A 96 0.78 1.56 14.92
C GLU A 96 2.17 2.15 15.21
N THR A 97 2.82 1.74 16.29
CA THR A 97 4.17 2.19 16.62
C THR A 97 5.20 1.55 15.69
N ALA A 98 5.04 0.26 15.40
CA ALA A 98 5.95 -0.48 14.53
C ALA A 98 5.98 0.12 13.12
N ILE A 99 4.81 0.35 12.51
CA ILE A 99 4.72 0.94 11.17
C ILE A 99 5.26 2.37 11.10
N ARG A 100 5.16 3.14 12.19
CA ARG A 100 5.75 4.50 12.27
C ARG A 100 7.27 4.50 12.23
N SER A 101 7.92 3.39 12.60
CA SER A 101 9.37 3.20 12.47
C SER A 101 9.80 2.42 11.22
N ALA A 102 8.85 1.99 10.39
CA ALA A 102 9.15 1.10 9.27
C ALA A 102 10.16 1.71 8.29
N THR A 103 10.98 0.85 7.70
CA THR A 103 11.92 1.20 6.62
C THR A 103 11.21 1.23 5.26
N PRO A 104 11.79 1.88 4.24
CA PRO A 104 11.24 1.80 2.88
C PRO A 104 11.05 0.37 2.38
N GLU A 105 11.98 -0.54 2.71
CA GLU A 105 11.85 -1.94 2.33
C GLU A 105 10.63 -2.62 2.96
N GLN A 106 10.38 -2.37 4.25
CA GLN A 106 9.20 -2.87 4.93
C GLN A 106 7.90 -2.30 4.34
N LEU A 107 7.87 -1.01 3.96
CA LEU A 107 6.71 -0.43 3.26
C LEU A 107 6.45 -1.13 1.92
N ALA A 108 7.50 -1.41 1.14
CA ALA A 108 7.37 -2.14 -0.13
C ALA A 108 6.84 -3.57 0.08
N ASN A 109 7.31 -4.25 1.13
CA ASN A 109 6.84 -5.60 1.46
C ASN A 109 5.35 -5.59 1.85
N LEU A 110 4.92 -4.63 2.69
CA LEU A 110 3.51 -4.46 3.05
C LEU A 110 2.63 -4.17 1.83
N LEU A 111 3.05 -3.25 0.95
CA LEU A 111 2.33 -2.94 -0.29
C LEU A 111 2.23 -4.15 -1.22
N THR A 112 3.32 -4.91 -1.34
CA THR A 112 3.32 -6.16 -2.11
C THR A 112 2.28 -7.14 -1.56
N VAL A 113 2.22 -7.32 -0.24
CA VAL A 113 1.19 -8.17 0.39
C VAL A 113 -0.20 -7.64 0.10
N CYS A 114 -0.46 -6.33 0.24
CA CYS A 114 -1.77 -5.74 -0.07
C CYS A 114 -2.24 -6.03 -1.49
N PHE A 115 -1.37 -5.82 -2.48
CA PHE A 115 -1.74 -5.96 -3.89
C PHE A 115 -1.80 -7.42 -4.34
N GLU A 116 -0.88 -8.27 -3.88
CA GLU A 116 -0.86 -9.68 -4.27
C GLU A 116 -1.97 -10.47 -3.55
N ALA A 117 -2.20 -10.23 -2.25
CA ALA A 117 -3.24 -10.94 -1.50
C ALA A 117 -4.65 -10.65 -2.04
N ASP A 118 -4.92 -9.44 -2.53
CA ASP A 118 -6.22 -9.08 -3.12
C ASP A 118 -6.55 -9.88 -4.38
N ARG A 119 -5.54 -10.40 -5.09
CA ARG A 119 -5.73 -11.28 -6.25
C ARG A 119 -6.23 -12.67 -5.86
N PHE A 120 -6.03 -13.08 -4.60
CA PHE A 120 -6.43 -14.38 -4.06
C PHE A 120 -7.62 -14.28 -3.11
N SER A 121 -7.82 -13.12 -2.49
CA SER A 121 -8.87 -12.85 -1.51
C SER A 121 -9.55 -11.53 -1.86
N GLU A 122 -10.66 -11.61 -2.58
CA GLU A 122 -11.43 -10.43 -2.99
C GLU A 122 -11.76 -9.57 -1.76
N GLY A 123 -11.38 -8.28 -1.83
CA GLY A 123 -11.65 -7.31 -0.78
C GLY A 123 -10.56 -7.20 0.28
N PHE A 124 -9.44 -7.92 0.16
CA PHE A 124 -8.29 -7.74 1.06
C PHE A 124 -7.74 -6.30 0.99
N LEU A 125 -7.56 -5.77 -0.23
CA LEU A 125 -7.09 -4.40 -0.39
C LEU A 125 -8.16 -3.39 0.07
N SER A 126 -9.45 -3.66 -0.16
CA SER A 126 -10.56 -2.86 0.40
C SER A 126 -10.49 -2.78 1.93
N GLU A 127 -10.28 -3.92 2.60
CA GLU A 127 -10.15 -3.98 4.06
C GLU A 127 -8.91 -3.23 4.55
N ALA A 128 -7.79 -3.31 3.82
CA ALA A 128 -6.59 -2.52 4.12
C ALA A 128 -6.81 -1.00 3.98
N PHE A 129 -7.67 -0.56 3.06
CA PHE A 129 -8.11 0.83 2.99
C PHE A 129 -9.03 1.22 4.15
N GLU A 130 -10.07 0.42 4.42
CA GLU A 130 -11.10 0.69 5.44
C GLU A 130 -10.53 0.71 6.87
N SER A 131 -9.58 -0.18 7.15
CA SER A 131 -8.85 -0.25 8.43
C SER A 131 -7.77 0.84 8.59
N GLY A 132 -7.55 1.67 7.55
CA GLY A 132 -6.55 2.72 7.52
C GLY A 132 -5.11 2.23 7.40
N ARG A 133 -4.86 0.97 7.05
CA ARG A 133 -3.50 0.44 6.88
C ARG A 133 -2.78 1.07 5.70
N ILE A 134 -3.46 1.24 4.57
CA ILE A 134 -2.89 1.99 3.43
C ILE A 134 -2.52 3.41 3.87
N LEU A 135 -3.39 4.09 4.64
CA LEU A 135 -3.07 5.43 5.14
C LEU A 135 -1.81 5.47 6.00
N ARG A 136 -1.63 4.54 6.94
CA ARG A 136 -0.43 4.47 7.77
C ARG A 136 0.85 4.23 6.95
N ILE A 137 0.78 3.41 5.91
CA ILE A 137 1.89 3.20 4.95
C ILE A 137 2.24 4.53 4.26
N LEU A 138 1.24 5.24 3.73
CA LEU A 138 1.45 6.52 3.04
C LEU A 138 1.97 7.63 3.97
N GLU A 139 1.48 7.66 5.21
CA GLU A 139 1.98 8.58 6.24
C GLU A 139 3.45 8.34 6.56
N ARG A 140 3.84 7.06 6.71
CA ARG A 140 5.24 6.73 6.93
C ARG A 140 6.10 7.09 5.71
N ALA A 141 5.62 6.83 4.50
CA ALA A 141 6.31 7.24 3.27
C ALA A 141 6.51 8.75 3.20
N ALA A 142 5.51 9.55 3.59
CA ALA A 142 5.60 11.01 3.64
C ALA A 142 6.65 11.50 4.65
N VAL A 143 6.73 10.88 5.83
CA VAL A 143 7.76 11.19 6.85
C VAL A 143 9.16 10.93 6.29
N LEU A 144 9.39 9.73 5.73
CA LEU A 144 10.67 9.35 5.15
C LEU A 144 11.08 10.29 4.00
N ALA A 145 10.15 10.65 3.10
CA ALA A 145 10.41 11.59 2.02
C ALA A 145 10.80 12.99 2.54
N GLY A 146 10.20 13.42 3.66
CA GLY A 146 10.52 14.70 4.33
C GLY A 146 11.91 14.69 4.97
N GLU A 147 12.27 13.62 5.67
CA GLU A 147 13.60 13.43 6.28
C GLU A 147 14.73 13.50 5.24
N MET A 148 14.50 12.93 4.05
CA MET A 148 15.48 12.90 2.95
C MET A 148 15.53 14.18 2.11
N SER A 149 14.55 15.07 2.29
CA SER A 149 14.50 16.38 1.61
C SER A 149 15.04 17.52 2.49
N ALA A 150 15.36 17.24 3.76
CA ALA A 150 15.93 18.22 4.68
C ALA A 150 17.40 18.53 4.29
N PRO A 151 17.82 19.81 4.30
CA PRO A 151 19.18 20.23 3.94
C PRO A 151 20.24 19.84 4.98
#